data_AF-A0A534IQN6-F1
#
_entry.id   AF-A0A534IQN6-F1
#
_cell.length_a   1.000
_cell.length_b   1.000
_cell.length_c   1.000
_cell.angle_alpha   90.00
_cell.angle_beta   90.00
_cell.angle_gamma   90.00
#
_symmetry.space_group_name_H-M   'P 1'
#
loop_
_entity.id
_entity.type
_entity.pdbx_description
1 polymer ?
#
loop_
_entity_poly.entity_id
_entity_poly.type
_entity_poly.pdbx_seq_one_letter_code
_entity_poly.pdbx_strand_id
1 'polypeptide(L)'
;MNLSSVVVLVGIAADGWLIAFMSIRGRRPWLQATFAACALSFLVVGAWSVGRIEGLLSAVDDNLVLGLMLLTHALTAILVLGLIRGEALPRRRAATFLLLAPIPLLAYFAPIEGWTVATAYEGNLLGGFLVVCLGIALGETIY
;
A
#
# COMPACT_ATOMS: atom_id res chain seq x y z
N MET A 1 6.38 24.58 -2.72
CA MET A 1 5.79 23.38 -2.11
C MET A 1 4.29 23.54 -1.96
N ASN A 2 3.54 22.72 -2.71
CA ASN A 2 2.08 22.69 -2.69
C ASN A 2 1.56 22.09 -1.37
N LEU A 3 0.36 22.48 -0.94
CA LEU A 3 -0.24 22.03 0.32
C LEU A 3 -0.48 20.51 0.32
N SER A 4 -0.83 19.93 -0.84
CA SER A 4 -0.92 18.48 -1.02
C SER A 4 0.44 17.78 -0.79
N SER A 5 1.52 18.34 -1.32
CA SER A 5 2.88 17.82 -1.16
C SER A 5 3.31 17.81 0.31
N VAL A 6 2.96 18.88 1.05
CA VAL A 6 3.23 19.00 2.49
C VAL A 6 2.48 17.92 3.28
N VAL A 7 1.18 17.73 3.00
CA VAL A 7 0.38 16.70 3.68
C VAL A 7 0.93 15.30 3.43
N VAL A 8 1.33 14.99 2.19
CA VAL A 8 1.93 13.69 1.85
C VAL A 8 3.28 13.51 2.55
N LEU A 9 4.14 14.53 2.58
CA LEU A 9 5.42 14.49 3.30
C LEU A 9 5.26 14.27 4.81
N VAL A 10 4.24 14.85 5.43
CA VAL A 10 3.93 14.62 6.84
C VAL A 10 3.49 13.17 7.06
N GLY A 11 2.67 12.61 6.16
CA GLY A 11 2.30 11.20 6.18
C GLY A 11 3.51 10.27 6.07
N ILE A 12 4.41 10.55 5.11
CA ILE A 12 5.69 9.84 4.95
C ILE A 12 6.52 9.90 6.23
N ALA A 13 6.69 11.08 6.82
CA ALA A 13 7.46 11.23 8.05
C ALA A 13 6.85 10.45 9.23
N ALA A 14 5.52 10.45 9.35
CA ALA A 14 4.79 9.69 10.36
C ALA A 14 4.95 8.18 10.16
N ASP A 15 4.84 7.69 8.93
CA ASP A 15 5.03 6.28 8.59
C ASP A 15 6.46 5.83 8.89
N GLY A 16 7.47 6.62 8.49
CA GLY A 16 8.88 6.34 8.82
C GLY A 16 9.13 6.29 10.33
N TRP A 17 8.51 7.18 11.09
CA TRP A 17 8.58 7.14 12.56
C TRP A 17 7.89 5.91 13.13
N LEU A 18 6.70 5.55 12.64
CA LEU A 18 6.00 4.34 13.09
C LEU A 18 6.79 3.07 12.79
N ILE A 19 7.48 3.00 11.64
CA ILE A 19 8.39 1.87 11.32
C ILE A 19 9.49 1.78 12.37
N ALA A 20 10.16 2.90 12.68
CA ALA A 20 11.22 2.95 13.67
C ALA A 20 10.71 2.60 15.08
N PHE A 21 9.51 3.03 15.43
CA PHE A 21 8.89 2.71 16.71
C PHE A 21 8.52 1.22 16.80
N MET A 22 7.92 0.66 15.75
CA MET A 22 7.56 -0.75 15.69
C MET A 22 8.78 -1.65 15.68
N SER A 23 9.86 -1.29 15.00
CA SER A 23 11.10 -2.09 14.97
C SER A 23 11.76 -2.18 16.36
N ILE A 24 11.65 -1.13 17.18
CA ILE A 24 12.21 -1.10 18.54
C ILE A 24 11.31 -1.82 19.55
N ARG A 25 9.97 -1.70 19.45
CA ARG A 25 9.04 -2.16 20.52
C ARG A 25 8.13 -3.33 20.17
N GLY A 26 8.05 -3.73 18.90
CA GLY A 26 7.14 -4.78 18.49
C GLY A 26 7.58 -6.16 19.01
N ARG A 27 6.62 -6.91 19.57
CA ARG A 27 6.83 -8.29 20.06
C ARG A 27 6.33 -9.36 19.09
N ARG A 28 5.72 -8.94 17.98
CA ARG A 28 5.09 -9.82 16.99
C ARG A 28 5.79 -9.61 15.64
N PRO A 29 6.80 -10.44 15.30
CA PRO A 29 7.65 -10.23 14.12
C PRO A 29 6.88 -10.18 12.80
N TRP A 30 5.78 -10.92 12.73
CA TRP A 30 4.90 -10.93 11.57
C TRP A 30 4.19 -9.59 11.31
N LEU A 31 3.63 -8.99 12.38
CA LEU A 31 2.97 -7.69 12.29
C LEU A 31 3.98 -6.59 11.97
N GLN A 32 5.19 -6.67 12.56
CA GLN A 32 6.28 -5.74 12.24
C GLN A 32 6.68 -5.83 10.77
N ALA A 33 6.84 -7.03 10.21
CA ALA A 33 7.22 -7.21 8.81
C ALA A 33 6.14 -6.71 7.85
N THR A 34 4.87 -7.04 8.11
CA THR A 34 3.75 -6.60 7.27
C THR A 34 3.55 -5.08 7.36
N PHE A 35 3.66 -4.50 8.56
CA PHE A 35 3.61 -3.06 8.78
C PHE A 35 4.77 -2.35 8.09
N ALA A 36 6.00 -2.85 8.25
CA ALA A 36 7.17 -2.28 7.60
C ALA A 36 7.04 -2.33 6.06
N ALA A 37 6.52 -3.42 5.51
CA ALA A 37 6.28 -3.54 4.07
C ALA A 37 5.19 -2.57 3.58
N CYS A 38 4.10 -2.37 4.34
CA CYS A 38 3.08 -1.35 4.04
C CYS A 38 3.69 0.05 4.04
N ALA A 39 4.34 0.40 5.15
CA ALA A 39 4.84 1.73 5.39
C ALA A 39 6.01 2.08 4.45
N LEU A 40 6.91 1.14 4.13
CA LEU A 40 7.91 1.33 3.07
C LEU A 40 7.27 1.58 1.70
N SER A 41 6.22 0.84 1.38
CA SER A 41 5.54 1.02 0.10
C SER A 41 4.81 2.39 0.05
N PHE A 42 4.24 2.86 1.16
CA PHE A 42 3.66 4.21 1.29
C PHE A 42 4.72 5.31 1.23
N LEU A 43 5.86 5.12 1.88
CA LEU A 43 7.01 6.03 1.81
C LEU A 43 7.46 6.22 0.36
N VAL A 44 7.62 5.13 -0.40
CA VAL A 44 8.08 5.18 -1.80
C VAL A 44 7.04 5.84 -2.70
N VAL A 45 5.76 5.44 -2.61
CA VAL A 45 4.68 6.02 -3.43
C VAL A 45 4.47 7.50 -3.09
N GLY A 46 4.47 7.84 -1.80
CA GLY A 46 4.33 9.21 -1.33
C GLY A 46 5.49 10.08 -1.80
N ALA A 47 6.74 9.64 -1.61
CA ALA A 47 7.92 10.39 -2.01
C ALA A 47 7.96 10.62 -3.52
N TRP A 48 7.57 9.61 -4.30
CA TRP A 48 7.41 9.73 -5.74
C TRP A 48 6.36 10.78 -6.11
N SER A 49 5.18 10.74 -5.48
CA SER A 49 4.09 11.67 -5.80
C SER A 49 4.50 13.13 -5.55
N VAL A 50 5.20 13.39 -4.43
CA VAL A 50 5.71 14.71 -4.08
C VAL A 50 6.79 15.16 -5.05
N GLY A 51 7.73 14.27 -5.38
CA GLY A 51 8.79 14.57 -6.35
C GLY A 51 8.25 14.87 -7.76
N ARG A 52 7.15 14.24 -8.18
CA ARG A 52 6.44 14.54 -9.43
C ARG A 52 5.71 15.88 -9.38
N ILE A 53 4.96 16.16 -8.31
CA ILE A 53 4.20 17.41 -8.15
C ILE A 53 5.13 18.63 -8.09
N GLU A 54 6.26 18.51 -7.41
CA GLU A 54 7.25 19.60 -7.28
C GLU A 54 8.24 19.66 -8.45
N GLY A 55 8.12 18.77 -9.45
CA GLY A 55 9.03 18.73 -10.61
C GLY A 55 10.47 18.33 -10.28
N LEU A 56 10.71 17.69 -9.14
CA LEU A 56 12.02 17.30 -8.62
C LEU A 56 12.50 15.93 -9.14
N LEU A 57 11.57 15.06 -9.59
CA LEU A 57 11.88 13.73 -10.14
C LEU A 57 11.46 13.66 -11.61
N SER A 58 12.45 13.52 -12.51
CA SER A 58 12.23 13.55 -13.95
C SER A 58 12.10 12.18 -14.63
N ALA A 59 12.31 11.05 -13.93
CA ALA A 59 12.27 9.74 -14.60
C ALA A 59 12.14 8.57 -13.60
N VAL A 60 10.96 8.37 -13.00
CA VAL A 60 10.62 7.10 -12.34
C VAL A 60 9.50 6.46 -13.13
N ASP A 61 9.62 5.17 -13.43
CA ASP A 61 8.66 4.40 -14.22
C ASP A 61 7.27 4.41 -13.53
N ASP A 62 6.27 4.98 -14.21
CA ASP A 62 4.90 5.07 -13.72
C ASP A 62 4.31 3.67 -13.43
N ASN A 63 4.76 2.62 -14.12
CA ASN A 63 4.32 1.24 -13.89
C ASN A 63 4.84 0.68 -12.57
N LEU A 64 6.07 1.03 -12.19
CA LEU A 64 6.66 0.63 -10.91
C LEU A 64 5.84 1.22 -9.75
N VAL A 65 5.45 2.48 -9.89
CA VAL A 65 4.69 3.22 -8.88
C VAL A 65 3.29 2.65 -8.74
N LEU A 66 2.63 2.34 -9.86
CA LEU A 66 1.34 1.67 -9.86
C LEU A 66 1.42 0.30 -9.17
N GLY A 67 2.45 -0.49 -9.46
CA GLY A 67 2.70 -1.76 -8.79
C GLY A 67 2.89 -1.61 -7.28
N LEU A 68 3.64 -0.60 -6.84
CA LEU A 68 3.82 -0.27 -5.42
C LEU A 68 2.52 0.23 -4.77
N MET A 69 1.68 0.96 -5.50
CA MET A 69 0.35 1.36 -5.05
C MET A 69 -0.58 0.14 -4.87
N LEU A 70 -0.55 -0.83 -5.78
CA LEU A 70 -1.32 -2.07 -5.62
C LEU A 70 -0.81 -2.88 -4.41
N LEU A 71 0.52 -2.94 -4.24
CA LEU A 71 1.16 -3.64 -3.15
C LEU A 71 0.86 -3.01 -1.78
N THR A 72 0.92 -1.68 -1.66
CA THR A 72 0.53 -0.96 -0.42
C THR A 72 -0.87 -1.33 0.02
N HIS A 73 -1.85 -1.29 -0.88
CA HIS A 73 -3.25 -1.53 -0.55
C HIS A 73 -3.50 -2.97 -0.11
N ALA A 74 -2.93 -3.94 -0.84
CA ALA A 74 -3.03 -5.35 -0.47
C ALA A 74 -2.37 -5.63 0.89
N LEU A 75 -1.15 -5.13 1.10
CA LEU A 75 -0.45 -5.30 2.38
C LEU A 75 -1.21 -4.63 3.52
N THR A 76 -1.83 -3.48 3.30
CA THR A 76 -2.63 -2.77 4.30
C THR A 76 -3.85 -3.60 4.71
N ALA A 77 -4.55 -4.20 3.75
CA ALA A 77 -5.66 -5.10 4.05
C ALA A 77 -5.19 -6.33 4.86
N ILE A 78 -4.05 -6.93 4.48
CA ILE A 78 -3.45 -8.07 5.20
C ILE A 78 -3.04 -7.67 6.63
N LEU A 79 -2.48 -6.47 6.80
CA LEU A 79 -2.09 -5.92 8.09
C LEU A 79 -3.30 -5.71 8.99
N VAL A 80 -4.36 -5.08 8.50
CA VAL A 80 -5.59 -4.82 9.27
C VAL A 80 -6.23 -6.13 9.73
N LEU A 81 -6.32 -7.12 8.83
CA LEU A 81 -6.76 -8.47 9.18
C LEU A 81 -5.90 -9.11 10.29
N GLY A 82 -4.59 -8.87 10.28
CA GLY A 82 -3.68 -9.37 11.31
C GLY A 82 -3.75 -8.64 12.64
N LEU A 83 -4.02 -7.33 12.63
CA LEU A 83 -4.17 -6.55 13.84
C LEU A 83 -5.45 -6.94 14.60
N ILE A 84 -6.56 -7.05 13.88
CA ILE A 84 -7.88 -7.28 14.48
C ILE A 84 -8.02 -8.72 14.98
N ARG A 85 -7.50 -9.69 14.22
CA ARG A 85 -7.63 -11.11 14.60
C ARG A 85 -6.50 -11.60 15.50
N GLY A 86 -5.45 -10.80 15.70
CA GLY A 86 -4.42 -11.06 16.70
C GLY A 86 -3.53 -12.29 16.45
N GLU A 87 -3.59 -12.91 15.28
CA GLU A 87 -2.95 -14.21 14.99
C GLU A 87 -1.55 -14.09 14.37
N ALA A 88 -0.70 -15.09 14.64
CA ALA A 88 0.43 -15.44 13.79
C ALA A 88 -0.12 -16.06 12.49
N LEU A 89 -0.53 -15.19 11.57
CA LEU A 89 -1.29 -15.48 10.35
C LEU A 89 -0.74 -16.50 9.34
N PRO A 90 0.57 -16.84 9.24
CA PRO A 90 1.02 -17.67 8.12
C PRO A 90 0.38 -19.07 8.08
N ARG A 91 0.01 -19.62 9.25
CA ARG A 91 -0.34 -21.04 9.38
C ARG A 91 -1.85 -21.34 9.35
N ARG A 92 -2.70 -20.38 9.73
CA ARG A 92 -4.16 -20.59 9.85
C ARG A 92 -5.00 -19.90 8.76
N ARG A 93 -4.47 -18.84 8.14
CA ARG A 93 -5.22 -18.06 7.13
C ARG A 93 -4.33 -17.71 5.94
N ALA A 94 -3.80 -18.76 5.31
CA ALA A 94 -3.06 -18.62 4.04
C ALA A 94 -3.90 -17.93 2.95
N ALA A 95 -5.25 -18.05 3.02
CA ALA A 95 -6.18 -17.41 2.10
C ALA A 95 -6.03 -15.87 2.06
N THR A 96 -5.58 -15.22 3.13
CA THR A 96 -5.37 -13.76 3.14
C THR A 96 -4.25 -13.34 2.17
N PHE A 97 -3.28 -14.22 1.88
CA PHE A 97 -2.24 -13.97 0.89
C PHE A 97 -2.74 -14.06 -0.56
N LEU A 98 -3.95 -14.59 -0.80
CA LEU A 98 -4.56 -14.52 -2.13
C LEU A 98 -4.77 -13.07 -2.58
N LEU A 99 -4.81 -12.09 -1.66
CA LEU A 99 -4.82 -10.66 -1.99
C LEU A 99 -3.54 -10.19 -2.69
N LEU A 100 -2.41 -10.89 -2.53
CA LEU A 100 -1.17 -10.59 -3.23
C LEU A 100 -1.14 -11.17 -4.65
N ALA A 101 -1.87 -12.26 -4.89
CA ALA A 101 -1.89 -12.97 -6.18
C ALA A 101 -2.32 -12.10 -7.38
N PRO A 102 -3.33 -11.21 -7.29
CA PRO A 102 -3.73 -10.36 -8.42
C PRO A 102 -2.75 -9.23 -8.71
N ILE A 103 -1.85 -8.85 -7.79
CA ILE A 103 -0.91 -7.73 -7.97
C ILE A 103 -0.03 -7.88 -9.22
N PRO A 104 0.74 -8.97 -9.42
CA PRO A 104 1.59 -9.11 -10.60
C PRO A 104 0.79 -9.14 -11.90
N LEU A 105 -0.43 -9.68 -11.85
CA LEU A 105 -1.34 -9.76 -12.98
C LEU A 105 -1.82 -8.35 -13.38
N LEU A 106 -2.31 -7.58 -12.40
CA LEU A 106 -2.77 -6.20 -12.60
C LEU A 106 -1.62 -5.28 -13.01
N ALA A 107 -0.43 -5.44 -12.42
CA ALA A 107 0.76 -4.68 -12.80
C ALA A 107 1.22 -4.99 -14.23
N TYR A 108 1.05 -6.23 -14.69
CA TYR A 108 1.37 -6.62 -16.06
C TYR A 108 0.34 -6.09 -17.08
N PHE A 109 -0.95 -6.12 -16.76
CA PHE A 109 -2.01 -5.64 -17.65
C PHE A 109 -2.13 -4.12 -17.68
N ALA A 110 -1.73 -3.42 -16.61
CA ALA A 110 -1.82 -1.97 -16.54
C ALA A 110 -1.21 -1.21 -17.73
N PRO A 111 0.04 -1.48 -18.18
CA PRO A 111 0.60 -0.79 -19.34
C PRO A 111 -0.12 -1.16 -20.65
N ILE A 112 -0.67 -2.36 -20.76
CA ILE A 112 -1.39 -2.85 -21.95
C ILE A 112 -2.73 -2.11 -22.09
N GLU A 113 -3.42 -1.91 -20.97
CA GLU A 113 -4.73 -1.27 -20.88
C GLU A 113 -4.64 0.26 -20.68
N GLY A 114 -3.43 0.82 -20.61
CA GLY A 114 -3.19 2.25 -20.39
C GLY A 114 -3.60 2.74 -18.99
N TRP A 115 -3.69 1.85 -18.00
CA TRP A 115 -4.00 2.23 -16.63
C TRP A 115 -2.82 2.93 -15.96
N THR A 116 -3.11 4.03 -15.28
CA THR A 116 -2.13 4.87 -14.61
C THR A 116 -2.54 5.10 -13.16
N VAL A 117 -1.63 5.63 -12.34
CA VAL A 117 -1.94 6.02 -10.95
C VAL A 117 -3.11 7.01 -10.90
N ALA A 118 -3.25 7.88 -11.92
CA ALA A 118 -4.34 8.86 -11.99
C ALA A 118 -5.70 8.21 -12.30
N THR A 119 -5.71 7.14 -13.08
CA THR A 119 -6.93 6.42 -13.50
C THR A 119 -7.19 5.15 -12.68
N ALA A 120 -6.41 4.96 -11.61
CA ALA A 120 -6.42 3.74 -10.80
C ALA A 120 -7.75 3.47 -10.10
N TYR A 121 -8.53 4.51 -9.76
CA TYR A 121 -9.83 4.39 -9.09
C TYR A 121 -11.04 4.49 -10.02
N GLU A 122 -10.82 4.47 -11.33
CA GLU A 122 -11.93 4.44 -12.28
C GLU A 122 -12.68 3.10 -12.23
N GLY A 123 -13.81 3.01 -12.94
CA GLY A 123 -14.66 1.81 -13.02
C GLY A 123 -14.03 0.65 -13.82
N ASN A 124 -12.77 0.34 -13.57
CA ASN A 124 -11.98 -0.72 -14.19
C ASN A 124 -11.58 -1.79 -13.14
N LEU A 125 -10.94 -2.88 -13.61
CA LEU A 125 -10.54 -4.00 -12.74
C LEU A 125 -9.55 -3.57 -11.64
N LEU A 126 -8.69 -2.59 -11.93
CA LEU A 126 -7.72 -2.04 -11.00
C LEU A 126 -8.44 -1.31 -9.85
N GLY A 127 -9.38 -0.43 -10.17
CA GLY A 127 -10.22 0.26 -9.20
C GLY A 127 -11.04 -0.70 -8.36
N GLY A 128 -11.62 -1.73 -8.98
CA GLY A 128 -12.32 -2.80 -8.27
C GLY A 128 -11.45 -3.50 -7.23
N PHE A 129 -10.20 -3.84 -7.58
CA PHE A 129 -9.25 -4.43 -6.64
C PHE A 129 -8.90 -3.49 -5.47
N LEU A 130 -8.63 -2.22 -5.76
CA LEU A 130 -8.33 -1.22 -4.72
C LEU A 130 -9.51 -1.03 -3.76
N VAL A 131 -10.74 -1.00 -4.27
CA VAL A 131 -11.96 -0.92 -3.46
C VAL A 131 -12.12 -2.16 -2.58
N VAL A 132 -11.80 -3.36 -3.07
CA VAL A 132 -11.83 -4.58 -2.25
C VAL A 132 -10.80 -4.52 -1.12
N CYS A 133 -9.56 -4.10 -1.40
CA CYS A 133 -8.54 -3.93 -0.37
C CYS A 133 -8.97 -2.92 0.71
N LEU A 134 -9.54 -1.78 0.29
CA LEU A 134 -10.04 -0.77 1.22
C LEU A 134 -11.27 -1.27 2.00
N GLY A 135 -12.18 -1.99 1.33
CA GLY A 135 -13.39 -2.55 1.91
C GLY A 135 -13.12 -3.62 2.95
N ILE A 136 -12.08 -4.44 2.76
CA ILE A 136 -11.62 -5.40 3.78
C ILE A 136 -11.11 -4.67 5.02
N ALA A 137 -10.31 -3.62 4.82
CA ALA A 137 -9.79 -2.82 5.93
C ALA A 137 -10.94 -2.15 6.71
N LEU A 138 -11.87 -1.51 6.01
CA LEU A 138 -13.03 -0.85 6.62
C LEU A 138 -13.99 -1.85 7.29
N GLY A 139 -14.31 -2.94 6.60
CA GLY A 139 -15.25 -3.95 7.07
C GLY A 139 -14.79 -4.61 8.38
N GLU A 140 -13.50 -4.88 8.53
CA GLU A 140 -12.97 -5.43 9.78
C GLU A 140 -12.91 -4.36 10.89
N THR A 141 -12.76 -3.06 10.58
CA THR A 141 -12.79 -2.02 11.64
C THR A 141 -14.17 -1.74 12.24
N ILE A 142 -15.24 -2.13 11.54
CA ILE A 142 -16.64 -1.92 11.99
C ILE A 142 -17.13 -3.10 12.85
N TYR A 143 -16.53 -4.29 12.69
CA TYR A 143 -16.90 -5.53 13.38
C TYR A 143 -15.96 -5.87 14.55
#